data_AF-A0A382RV55-F1
#
_entry.id   AF-A0A382RV55-F1
#
_cell.length_a   1.000
_cell.length_b   1.000
_cell.length_c   1.000
_cell.angle_alpha   90.00
_cell.angle_beta   90.00
_cell.angle_gamma   90.00
#
_symmetry.space_group_name_H-M   'P 1'
#
loop_
_entity.id
_entity.type
_entity.pdbx_description
1 polymer ?
#
loop_
_entity_poly.entity_id
_entity_poly.type
_entity_poly.pdbx_seq_one_letter_code
_entity_poly.pdbx_strand_id
1 'polypeptide(L)' 'MLSGKRIVLTADRSLMTNYRGNFLYGFIACGPYEVLPEWVFDKVFCPAVETDPNTGEAKVAQVGLRRVESALHQGYK' A
#
# COMPACT_ATOMS: atom_id res chain seq x y z
N MET A 1 17.87 -16.18 -0.09
CA MET A 1 16.71 -16.14 -1.01
C MET A 1 15.46 -15.98 -0.16
N LEU A 2 14.61 -15.00 -0.49
CA LEU A 2 13.30 -14.85 0.14
C LEU A 2 12.48 -16.12 -0.13
N SER A 3 12.09 -16.83 0.93
CA SER A 3 11.11 -17.90 0.81
C SER A 3 9.76 -17.24 0.53
N GLY A 4 9.16 -17.54 -0.63
CA GLY A 4 7.89 -16.94 -1.04
C GLY A 4 6.74 -17.28 -0.07
N LYS A 5 5.75 -16.39 0.02
CA LYS A 5 4.53 -16.64 0.80
C LYS A 5 3.52 -17.42 -0.05
N ARG A 6 2.76 -18.34 0.58
CA ARG A 6 1.69 -19.09 -0.08
C ARG A 6 0.54 -18.18 -0.54
N ILE A 7 0.24 -17.16 0.25
CA ILE A 7 -0.81 -16.18 0.00
C ILE A 7 -0.17 -14.80 0.09
N VAL A 8 -0.43 -13.94 -0.90
CA VAL A 8 0.02 -12.55 -0.92
C VAL A 8 -1.22 -11.67 -0.99
N LEU A 9 -1.39 -10.83 0.02
CA LEU A 9 -2.42 -9.79 0.01
C LEU A 9 -1.78 -8.51 -0.53
N THR A 10 -2.42 -7.90 -1.52
CA THR A 10 -1.94 -6.67 -2.17
C THR A 10 -3.08 -5.68 -2.34
N ALA A 11 -2.74 -4.42 -2.50
CA ALA A 11 -3.66 -3.34 -2.80
C ALA A 11 -2.94 -2.31 -3.70
N ASP A 12 -3.72 -1.42 -4.30
CA ASP A 12 -3.16 -0.34 -5.09
C ASP A 12 -2.24 0.56 -4.25
N ARG A 13 -1.23 1.17 -4.88
CA ARG A 13 -0.27 2.03 -4.18
C ARG A 13 -0.96 3.24 -3.52
N SER A 14 -1.96 3.83 -4.18
CA SER A 14 -2.76 4.94 -3.64
C SER A 14 -3.51 4.55 -2.36
N LEU A 15 -3.87 3.27 -2.24
CA LEU A 15 -4.58 2.71 -1.09
C LEU A 15 -3.65 2.37 0.07
N MET A 16 -2.35 2.22 -0.19
CA MET A 16 -1.35 1.82 0.80
C MET A 16 -0.52 3.00 1.32
N THR A 17 -0.45 4.11 0.58
CA THR A 17 0.38 5.25 0.94
C THR A 17 -0.15 6.02 2.16
N ASN A 18 0.76 6.65 2.91
CA ASN A 18 0.41 7.61 3.96
C ASN A 18 0.37 9.06 3.44
N TYR A 19 0.48 9.26 2.12
CA TYR A 19 0.51 10.59 1.49
C TYR A 19 1.56 11.52 2.11
N ARG A 20 2.73 10.99 2.49
CA ARG A 20 3.80 11.73 3.21
C ARG A 20 3.33 12.40 4.51
N GLY A 21 2.30 11.87 5.14
CA GLY A 21 1.69 12.43 6.36
C GLY A 21 0.84 13.69 6.12
N ASN A 22 0.53 14.04 4.87
CA ASN A 22 -0.28 15.21 4.54
C ASN A 22 -1.56 14.80 3.79
N PHE A 23 -2.70 14.95 4.45
CA PHE A 23 -4.02 14.61 3.89
C PHE A 23 -4.34 15.37 2.58
N LEU A 24 -3.78 16.57 2.37
CA LEU A 24 -3.99 17.34 1.14
C LEU A 24 -3.44 16.64 -0.09
N TYR A 25 -2.35 15.88 0.07
CA TYR A 25 -1.81 15.06 -1.03
C TYR A 25 -2.75 13.91 -1.39
N GLY A 26 -3.50 13.37 -0.42
CA GLY A 26 -4.58 12.42 -0.69
C GLY A 26 -5.76 13.03 -1.42
N PHE A 27 -6.10 14.29 -1.13
CA PHE A 27 -7.15 15.01 -1.87
C PHE A 27 -6.74 15.26 -3.34
N ILE A 28 -5.50 15.71 -3.57
CA ILE A 28 -4.99 15.97 -4.92
C ILE A 28 -4.87 14.67 -5.73
N ALA A 29 -4.62 13.54 -5.07
CA ALA A 29 -4.60 12.23 -5.72
C ALA A 29 -5.95 11.84 -6.35
N CYS A 30 -7.07 12.44 -5.93
CA CYS A 30 -8.38 12.27 -6.56
C CYS A 30 -8.61 13.17 -7.79
N GLY A 31 -7.63 14.01 -8.14
CA GLY A 31 -7.70 14.92 -9.29
C GLY A 31 -7.65 14.17 -10.64
N PRO A 32 -8.09 14.82 -11.73
CA PRO A 32 -8.10 14.20 -13.06
C PRO A 32 -6.69 13.85 -13.53
N TYR A 33 -6.51 12.62 -14.01
CA TYR A 33 -5.23 12.11 -14.51
C TYR A 33 -4.66 12.92 -15.69
N GLU A 34 -5.54 13.56 -16.47
CA GLU A 34 -5.21 14.35 -17.66
C GLU A 34 -4.24 15.51 -17.38
N VAL A 35 -4.27 16.05 -16.15
CA VAL A 35 -3.43 17.19 -15.75
C VAL A 35 -2.23 16.78 -14.89
N LEU A 36 -2.14 15.51 -14.49
CA LEU A 36 -1.20 15.08 -13.47
C LEU A 36 -0.33 13.93 -13.99
N PRO A 37 0.96 14.19 -14.31
CA PRO A 37 1.84 13.16 -14.84
C PRO A 37 2.00 11.99 -13.86
N GLU A 38 2.00 10.77 -14.39
CA GLU A 38 2.04 9.52 -13.61
C GLU A 38 3.25 9.45 -12.66
N TRP A 39 4.41 9.94 -13.08
CA TRP A 39 5.60 9.99 -12.24
C TRP A 39 5.46 10.93 -11.03
N VAL A 40 4.68 12.01 -11.17
CA VAL A 40 4.37 12.94 -10.09
C VAL A 40 3.40 12.26 -9.13
N PHE A 41 2.35 11.62 -9.67
CA PHE A 41 1.40 10.83 -8.89
C PHE A 41 2.12 9.82 -8.00
N ASP A 42 2.96 8.98 -8.59
CA ASP A 42 3.63 7.90 -7.90
C ASP A 42 4.70 8.35 -6.90
N LYS A 43 5.51 9.35 -7.25
CA LYS A 43 6.64 9.74 -6.40
C LYS A 43 6.27 10.78 -5.35
N VAL A 44 5.35 11.68 -5.68
CA VAL A 44 5.02 12.83 -4.83
C VAL A 44 3.78 12.55 -3.99
N PHE A 45 2.69 12.14 -4.62
CA PHE A 45 1.39 11.99 -3.95
C PHE A 45 1.23 10.62 -3.29
N CYS A 46 1.55 9.56 -4.02
CA CYS A 46 1.32 8.18 -3.63
C CYS A 46 2.63 7.38 -3.52
N PRO A 47 3.62 7.78 -2.69
CA PRO A 47 4.85 7.01 -2.56
C PRO A 47 4.57 5.61 -2.04
N ALA A 48 5.34 4.64 -2.54
CA ALA A 48 5.28 3.26 -2.08
C ALA A 48 5.61 3.18 -0.58
N VAL A 49 4.90 2.29 0.12
CA VAL A 49 5.17 2.01 1.53
C VAL A 49 6.49 1.29 1.70
N GLU A 50 7.14 1.55 2.81
CA GLU A 50 8.31 0.80 3.23
C GLU A 50 7.98 -0.67 3.39
N THR A 51 8.91 -1.53 2.98
CA THR A 51 8.82 -2.98 3.12
C THR A 51 9.94 -3.48 4.05
N ASP A 52 9.70 -4.60 4.72
CA ASP A 52 10.73 -5.33 5.44
C ASP A 52 11.75 -5.90 4.44
N PRO A 53 13.05 -5.62 4.59
CA PRO A 53 14.06 -6.04 3.62
C PRO A 53 14.33 -7.55 3.61
N ASN A 54 13.97 -8.26 4.69
CA ASN A 54 14.19 -9.69 4.85
C ASN A 54 12.97 -10.52 4.43
N THR A 55 11.74 -10.00 4.61
CA THR A 55 10.49 -10.72 4.29
C THR A 55 9.74 -10.16 3.08
N GLY A 56 10.01 -8.91 2.69
CA GLY A 56 9.29 -8.18 1.64
C GLY A 56 7.91 -7.67 2.05
N GLU A 57 7.51 -7.85 3.31
CA GLU A 57 6.19 -7.44 3.80
C GLU A 57 6.09 -5.93 3.96
N ALA A 58 4.97 -5.33 3.56
CA ALA A 58 4.73 -3.91 3.81
C ALA A 58 4.70 -3.62 5.32
N LYS A 59 5.38 -2.56 5.77
CA LYS A 59 5.37 -2.15 7.18
C LYS A 59 3.98 -1.71 7.65
N VAL A 60 3.26 -1.01 6.77
CA VAL A 60 1.88 -0.56 7.02
C VAL A 60 0.98 -0.99 5.87
N ALA A 61 -0.27 -1.28 6.21
CA ALA A 61 -1.31 -1.64 5.25
C ALA A 61 -2.66 -1.17 5.80
N GLN A 62 -3.66 -1.14 4.93
CA GLN A 62 -5.03 -0.81 5.32
C GLN A 62 -5.54 -1.79 6.37
N VAL A 63 -6.28 -1.28 7.35
CA VAL A 63 -6.84 -2.10 8.45
C VAL A 63 -7.67 -3.28 7.94
N GLY A 64 -8.40 -3.10 6.84
CA GLY A 64 -9.16 -4.18 6.19
C GLY A 64 -8.27 -5.33 5.72
N LEU A 65 -7.15 -5.01 5.08
CA LEU A 65 -6.18 -5.99 4.61
C LEU A 65 -5.55 -6.75 5.78
N ARG A 66 -5.18 -6.04 6.85
CA ARG A 66 -4.63 -6.64 8.08
C ARG A 66 -5.64 -7.52 8.83
N ARG A 67 -6.94 -7.19 8.76
CA ARG A 67 -8.00 -8.04 9.32
C ARG A 67 -8.13 -9.35 8.55
N VAL A 68 -8.12 -9.29 7.21
CA VAL A 68 -8.12 -10.49 6.36
C VAL A 68 -6.88 -11.33 6.61
N GLU A 69 -5.70 -10.70 6.69
CA GLU A 69 -4.44 -11.36 7.04
C GLU A 69 -4.52 -12.10 8.38
N SER A 70 -5.02 -11.43 9.43
CA SER A 70 -5.20 -12.03 10.75
C SER A 70 -6.15 -13.22 10.72
N ALA A 71 -7.26 -13.13 9.97
CA ALA A 71 -8.22 -14.23 9.85
C ALA A 71 -7.60 -15.44 9.12
N LEU A 72 -6.80 -15.20 8.08
CA LEU A 72 -6.05 -16.27 7.39
C LEU A 72 -5.02 -16.93 8.31
N HIS A 73 -4.35 -16.15 9.16
CA HIS A 73 -3.37 -16.65 10.12
C HIS A 73 -3.99 -17.53 11.22
N GLN A 74 -5.20 -17.20 11.66
CA GLN A 74 -5.93 -17.95 12.69
C GLN A 74 -6.53 -19.27 12.17
N GLY A 75 -6.44 -19.54 10.86
CA GLY A 75 -7.15 -20.63 10.21
C GLY A 75 -8.60 -20.24 10.05
N TYR A 76 -8.92 -19.61 8.92
CA TYR A 76 -10.29 -19.27 8.53
C TYR A 76 -11.17 -20.53 8.66
N LYS A 77 -12.15 -20.48 9.56
CA LYS A 77 -13.15 -21.55 9.77
C LYS A 77 -14.46 -21.15 9.10
#